data_AF-A0A2A4YF16-F1
#
_entry.id   AF-A0A2A4YF16-F1
#
_cell.length_a   1.000
_cell.length_b   1.000
_cell.length_c   1.000
_cell.angle_alpha   90.00
_cell.angle_beta   90.00
_cell.angle_gamma   90.00
#
_symmetry.space_group_name_H-M   'P 1'
#
loop_
_entity.id
_entity.type
_entity.pdbx_description
1 polymer ?
#
loop_
_entity_poly.entity_id
_entity_poly.type
_entity_poly.pdbx_seq_one_letter_code
_entity_poly.pdbx_strand_id
1 'polypeptide(L)'
;MEKGTGIIGYNEDEAEVRQRFTIAHEIGHYLLHRFEHDVFFNKTGSKKLYRNEDSTTGKDQMEIEANAFAAALLMPEARVKKEMKTIQFDMGSDDWEIFKKLAKTFKVSNQAMMFRMANLQLL
;
A
#
# COMPACT_ATOMS: atom_id res chain seq x y z
N MET A 1 -7.34 3.80 27.27
CA MET A 1 -7.56 2.71 26.29
C MET A 1 -7.07 1.42 26.94
N GLU A 2 -7.83 0.33 26.85
CA GLU A 2 -7.32 -0.98 27.31
C GLU A 2 -6.07 -1.35 26.51
N LYS A 3 -5.08 -1.97 27.16
CA LYS A 3 -3.86 -2.43 26.50
C LYS A 3 -4.24 -3.40 25.38
N GLY A 4 -4.08 -2.97 24.13
CA GLY A 4 -4.34 -3.78 22.93
C GLY A 4 -5.41 -3.24 21.98
N THR A 5 -6.17 -2.19 22.33
CA THR A 5 -7.13 -1.59 21.39
C THR A 5 -6.49 -0.45 20.58
N GLY A 6 -6.62 -0.48 19.25
CA GLY A 6 -6.21 0.61 18.35
C GLY A 6 -7.42 1.16 17.57
N ILE A 7 -7.34 2.43 17.16
CA ILE A 7 -8.35 3.08 16.30
C ILE A 7 -7.67 3.45 14.98
N ILE A 8 -8.31 3.15 13.85
CA ILE A 8 -7.86 3.55 12.52
C ILE A 8 -8.79 4.66 12.03
N GLY A 9 -8.22 5.80 11.67
CA GLY A 9 -8.93 6.90 11.00
C GLY A 9 -8.61 6.92 9.51
N TYR A 10 -9.60 7.23 8.69
CA TYR A 10 -9.42 7.52 7.25
C TYR A 10 -10.36 8.64 6.82
N ASN A 11 -10.09 9.26 5.67
CA ASN A 11 -10.96 10.28 5.10
C ASN A 11 -12.00 9.64 4.17
N GLU A 12 -13.29 9.76 4.51
CA GLU A 12 -14.40 9.17 3.75
C GLU A 12 -14.65 9.85 2.39
N ASP A 13 -14.18 11.08 2.19
CA ASP A 13 -14.30 11.80 0.92
C ASP A 13 -13.23 11.38 -0.10
N GLU A 14 -12.23 10.59 0.30
CA GLU A 14 -11.22 10.09 -0.63
C GLU A 14 -11.75 8.96 -1.51
N ALA A 15 -11.15 8.76 -2.70
CA ALA A 15 -11.51 7.62 -3.54
C ALA A 15 -11.30 6.29 -2.80
N GLU A 16 -12.18 5.29 -3.03
CA GLU A 16 -12.14 3.96 -2.37
C GLU A 16 -10.72 3.34 -2.40
N VAL A 17 -10.02 3.47 -3.53
CA VAL A 17 -8.65 2.95 -3.67
C VAL A 17 -7.64 3.60 -2.70
N ARG A 18 -7.82 4.89 -2.38
CA ARG A 18 -6.99 5.59 -1.39
C ARG A 18 -7.40 5.22 0.04
N GLN A 19 -8.70 5.17 0.31
CA GLN A 19 -9.21 4.72 1.62
C GLN A 19 -8.67 3.33 1.97
N ARG A 20 -8.77 2.37 1.04
CA ARG A 20 -8.25 1.01 1.22
C ARG A 20 -6.75 0.99 1.50
N PHE A 21 -5.98 1.82 0.79
CA PHE A 21 -4.54 1.92 1.00
C PHE A 21 -4.21 2.53 2.37
N THR A 22 -4.86 3.64 2.75
CA THR A 22 -4.70 4.26 4.07
C THR A 22 -5.04 3.28 5.19
N ILE A 23 -6.18 2.58 5.10
CA ILE A 23 -6.55 1.58 6.12
C ILE A 23 -5.49 0.47 6.21
N ALA A 24 -5.04 -0.06 5.07
CA ALA A 24 -4.00 -1.10 5.06
C ALA A 24 -2.65 -0.60 5.62
N HIS A 25 -2.31 0.67 5.37
CA HIS A 25 -1.13 1.35 5.89
C HIS A 25 -1.17 1.48 7.42
N GLU A 26 -2.29 1.97 7.97
CA GLU A 26 -2.48 2.09 9.42
C GLU A 26 -2.53 0.72 10.11
N ILE A 27 -3.08 -0.32 9.47
CA ILE A 27 -2.95 -1.71 9.96
C ILE A 27 -1.47 -2.11 10.02
N GLY A 28 -0.68 -1.75 9.00
CA GLY A 28 0.77 -1.98 8.99
C GLY A 28 1.47 -1.34 10.16
N HIS A 29 1.21 -0.05 10.43
CA HIS A 29 1.74 0.63 11.60
C HIS A 29 1.35 -0.05 12.92
N TYR A 30 0.07 -0.40 13.07
CA TYR A 30 -0.41 -1.05 14.28
C TYR A 30 0.23 -2.43 14.50
N LEU A 31 0.41 -3.24 13.44
CA LEU A 31 0.97 -4.58 13.59
C LEU A 31 2.49 -4.57 13.77
N LEU A 32 3.19 -3.71 13.06
CA LEU A 32 4.65 -3.69 13.03
C LEU A 32 5.24 -2.81 14.15
N HIS A 33 4.61 -1.67 14.44
CA HIS A 33 5.27 -0.60 15.21
C HIS A 33 4.57 -0.25 16.53
N ARG A 34 3.45 -0.90 16.92
CA ARG A 34 2.64 -0.52 18.11
C ARG A 34 3.36 -0.43 19.46
N PHE A 35 4.55 -0.99 19.58
CA PHE A 35 5.35 -0.92 20.81
C PHE A 35 6.43 0.18 20.77
N GLU A 36 6.60 0.83 19.62
CA GLU A 36 7.62 1.85 19.38
C GLU A 36 7.05 3.25 19.59
N HIS A 37 5.73 3.44 19.41
CA HIS A 37 5.04 4.71 19.64
C HIS A 37 3.60 4.52 20.14
N ASP A 38 3.18 5.38 21.09
CA ASP A 38 1.84 5.35 21.69
C ASP A 38 0.71 5.82 20.75
N VAL A 39 1.04 6.63 19.73
CA VAL A 39 0.04 7.19 18.79
C VAL A 39 0.63 7.37 17.39
N PHE A 40 0.03 6.71 16.40
CA PHE A 40 0.29 6.94 14.97
C PHE A 40 -0.75 7.92 14.43
N PHE A 41 -0.40 9.20 14.34
CA PHE A 41 -1.20 10.18 13.60
C PHE A 41 -0.47 10.54 12.31
N ASN A 42 -0.77 9.83 11.24
CA ASN A 42 -0.35 10.28 9.93
C ASN A 42 -1.31 11.35 9.43
N LYS A 43 -0.82 12.59 9.36
CA LYS A 43 -1.48 13.67 8.62
C LYS A 43 -1.48 13.28 7.14
N THR A 44 -2.63 12.77 6.70
CA THR A 44 -3.12 12.76 5.31
C THR A 44 -2.37 11.92 4.29
N GLY A 45 -3.14 11.14 3.54
CA GLY A 45 -2.66 10.12 2.63
C GLY A 45 -1.82 10.64 1.47
N SER A 46 -1.03 9.74 0.91
CA SER A 46 -0.44 9.84 -0.43
C SER A 46 0.43 11.07 -0.73
N LYS A 47 0.91 11.82 0.27
CA LYS A 47 1.67 13.05 0.01
C LYS A 47 2.81 13.33 0.99
N LYS A 48 3.72 12.37 1.17
CA LYS A 48 5.11 12.68 1.57
C LYS A 48 6.09 11.80 0.82
N LEU A 49 6.24 12.11 -0.47
CA LEU A 49 7.39 11.65 -1.24
C LEU A 49 8.65 12.49 -0.97
N TYR A 50 8.57 13.60 -0.22
CA TYR A 50 9.74 14.41 0.11
C TYR A 50 9.64 15.12 1.47
N ARG A 51 10.67 14.86 2.27
CA ARG A 51 11.35 15.72 3.28
C ARG A 51 10.59 16.12 4.54
N ASN A 52 11.17 15.75 5.68
CA ASN A 52 11.51 16.69 6.76
C ASN A 52 12.79 16.16 7.45
N GLU A 53 13.83 16.97 7.46
CA GLU A 53 15.25 16.59 7.66
C GLU A 53 15.69 16.31 9.11
N ASP A 54 14.81 16.38 10.12
CA ASP A 54 15.25 16.34 11.53
C ASP A 54 14.63 15.21 12.39
N SER A 55 14.23 14.09 11.77
CA SER A 55 13.77 12.88 12.50
C SER A 55 13.96 11.57 11.71
N THR A 56 14.82 11.61 10.69
CA THR A 56 14.58 10.95 9.41
C THR A 56 14.66 9.43 9.43
N THR A 57 15.66 8.79 10.02
CA THR A 57 15.89 7.36 9.74
C THR A 57 14.80 6.41 10.24
N GLY A 58 14.39 6.51 11.51
CA GLY A 58 13.43 5.58 12.12
C GLY A 58 12.01 5.77 11.60
N LYS A 59 11.55 7.03 11.50
CA LYS A 59 10.21 7.33 10.99
C LYS A 59 10.10 7.02 9.49
N ASP A 60 11.12 7.35 8.71
CA ASP A 60 11.11 7.03 7.28
C ASP A 60 11.08 5.50 7.06
N GLN A 61 11.82 4.73 7.88
CA GLN A 61 11.80 3.27 7.82
C GLN A 61 10.42 2.70 8.17
N MET A 62 9.78 3.17 9.25
CA MET A 62 8.43 2.73 9.62
C MET A 62 7.40 3.02 8.52
N GLU A 63 7.47 4.20 7.89
CA GLU A 63 6.59 4.54 6.77
C GLU A 63 6.85 3.64 5.56
N ILE A 64 8.11 3.33 5.24
CA ILE A 64 8.48 2.39 4.17
C ILE A 64 7.91 0.99 4.46
N GLU A 65 8.05 0.52 5.69
CA GLU A 65 7.56 -0.79 6.12
C GLU A 65 6.03 -0.87 6.11
N ALA A 66 5.34 0.16 6.58
CA ALA A 66 3.88 0.25 6.53
C ALA A 66 3.36 0.30 5.08
N ASN A 67 4.02 1.05 4.19
CA ASN A 67 3.69 1.07 2.77
C ASN A 67 3.91 -0.31 2.11
N ALA A 68 5.02 -0.98 2.43
CA ALA A 68 5.32 -2.31 1.93
C ALA A 68 4.30 -3.35 2.42
N PHE A 69 3.90 -3.26 3.69
CA PHE A 69 2.84 -4.06 4.29
C PHE A 69 1.50 -3.83 3.58
N ALA A 70 1.10 -2.57 3.40
CA ALA A 70 -0.15 -2.21 2.73
C ALA A 70 -0.19 -2.75 1.30
N ALA A 71 0.90 -2.60 0.55
CA ALA A 71 1.02 -3.14 -0.80
C ALA A 71 0.94 -4.67 -0.81
N ALA A 72 1.58 -5.37 0.14
CA ALA A 72 1.53 -6.82 0.23
C ALA A 72 0.16 -7.35 0.64
N LEU A 73 -0.53 -6.67 1.55
CA LEU A 73 -1.88 -7.01 2.00
C LEU A 73 -2.91 -6.83 0.87
N LEU A 74 -2.85 -5.69 0.16
CA LEU A 74 -3.80 -5.39 -0.91
C LEU A 74 -3.48 -6.14 -2.20
N MET A 75 -2.22 -6.43 -2.47
CA MET A 75 -1.74 -7.10 -3.69
C MET A 75 -0.81 -8.27 -3.35
N PRO A 76 -1.34 -9.40 -2.84
CA PRO A 76 -0.52 -10.57 -2.51
C PRO A 76 0.21 -11.11 -3.73
N GLU A 77 1.51 -11.39 -3.59
CA GLU A 77 2.39 -11.77 -4.70
C GLU A 77 1.84 -12.93 -5.54
N ALA A 78 1.44 -14.03 -4.87
CA ALA A 78 0.89 -15.20 -5.53
C ALA A 78 -0.35 -14.87 -6.36
N ARG A 79 -1.19 -13.95 -5.88
CA ARG A 79 -2.38 -13.49 -6.60
C ARG A 79 -2.00 -12.60 -7.78
N VAL A 80 -1.09 -11.65 -7.59
CA VAL A 80 -0.63 -10.76 -8.68
C VAL A 80 -0.05 -11.59 -9.82
N LYS A 81 0.85 -12.53 -9.52
CA LYS A 81 1.47 -13.43 -10.52
C LYS A 81 0.43 -14.30 -11.24
N LYS A 82 -0.59 -14.79 -10.52
CA LYS A 82 -1.68 -15.58 -11.10
C LYS A 82 -2.52 -14.75 -12.07
N GLU A 83 -3.02 -13.60 -11.62
CA GLU A 83 -3.87 -12.73 -12.44
C GLU A 83 -3.12 -12.21 -13.68
N MET A 84 -1.84 -11.87 -13.53
CA MET A 84 -1.01 -11.42 -14.65
C MET A 84 -0.91 -12.49 -15.76
N LYS A 85 -0.67 -13.76 -15.38
CA LYS A 85 -0.63 -14.87 -16.34
C LYS A 85 -1.98 -15.10 -17.04
N THR A 86 -3.09 -15.00 -16.30
CA THR A 86 -4.43 -15.11 -16.88
C THR A 86 -4.67 -14.02 -17.93
N ILE A 87 -4.37 -12.76 -17.60
CA ILE A 87 -4.54 -11.62 -18.50
C ILE A 87 -3.66 -11.75 -19.76
N GLN A 88 -2.41 -12.18 -19.61
CA GLN A 88 -1.49 -12.38 -20.74
C GLN A 88 -2.00 -13.45 -21.72
N PHE A 89 -2.51 -14.56 -21.18
CA PHE A 89 -3.04 -15.67 -21.99
C PHE A 89 -4.28 -15.24 -22.80
N ASP A 90 -5.19 -14.49 -22.18
CA ASP A 90 -6.49 -14.18 -22.81
C ASP A 90 -6.38 -13.16 -23.94
N MET A 91 -5.38 -12.28 -23.94
CA MET A 91 -5.46 -11.06 -24.75
C MET A 91 -4.22 -10.67 -25.55
N GLY A 92 -3.08 -11.38 -25.42
CA GLY A 92 -1.85 -11.02 -26.15
C GLY A 92 -1.50 -9.53 -26.03
N SER A 93 -1.85 -8.90 -24.90
CA SER A 93 -1.88 -7.44 -24.72
C SER A 93 -0.50 -6.86 -24.43
N ASP A 94 -0.36 -5.55 -24.68
CA ASP A 94 0.79 -4.80 -24.21
C ASP A 94 0.82 -4.65 -22.66
N ASP A 95 2.00 -4.35 -22.13
CA ASP A 95 2.26 -4.27 -20.69
C ASP A 95 1.39 -3.21 -19.98
N TRP A 96 1.00 -2.16 -20.69
CA TRP A 96 0.20 -1.07 -20.14
C TRP A 96 -1.25 -1.49 -19.87
N GLU A 97 -1.84 -2.27 -20.77
CA GLU A 97 -3.18 -2.79 -20.57
C GLU A 97 -3.23 -3.89 -19.49
N ILE A 98 -2.17 -4.71 -19.37
CA ILE A 98 -2.02 -5.65 -18.26
C ILE A 98 -2.03 -4.92 -16.93
N PHE A 99 -1.22 -3.85 -16.84
CA PHE A 99 -1.09 -3.03 -15.66
C PHE A 99 -2.42 -2.40 -15.20
N LYS A 100 -3.17 -1.76 -16.11
CA LYS A 100 -4.48 -1.16 -15.77
C LYS A 100 -5.47 -2.20 -15.28
N LYS A 101 -5.49 -3.39 -15.90
CA LYS A 101 -6.39 -4.47 -15.51
C LYS A 101 -6.06 -5.00 -14.14
N LEU A 102 -4.77 -5.22 -13.84
CA LEU A 102 -4.33 -5.59 -12.50
C LEU A 102 -4.74 -4.53 -11.47
N ALA A 103 -4.46 -3.25 -11.71
CA ALA A 103 -4.83 -2.18 -10.78
C ALA A 103 -6.33 -2.19 -10.46
N LYS A 104 -7.17 -2.38 -11.48
CA LYS A 104 -8.62 -2.54 -11.34
C LYS A 104 -9.01 -3.79 -10.54
N THR A 105 -8.42 -4.95 -10.85
CA THR A 105 -8.68 -6.23 -10.16
C THR A 105 -8.37 -6.14 -8.66
N PHE A 106 -7.25 -5.51 -8.30
CA PHE A 106 -6.84 -5.35 -6.90
C PHE A 106 -7.45 -4.12 -6.21
N LYS A 107 -8.25 -3.32 -6.94
CA LYS A 107 -8.87 -2.07 -6.45
C LYS A 107 -7.84 -1.13 -5.82
N VAL A 108 -6.74 -0.89 -6.52
CA VAL A 108 -5.67 0.03 -6.11
C VAL A 108 -5.47 1.11 -7.17
N SER A 109 -4.71 2.16 -6.83
CA SER A 109 -4.27 3.12 -7.85
C SER A 109 -3.29 2.46 -8.83
N ASN A 110 -3.23 2.99 -10.04
CA ASN A 110 -2.21 2.62 -11.02
C ASN A 110 -0.81 2.72 -10.40
N GLN A 111 -0.50 3.86 -9.77
CA GLN A 111 0.80 4.07 -9.13
C GLN A 111 1.15 2.98 -8.10
N ALA A 112 0.21 2.57 -7.24
CA ALA A 112 0.44 1.52 -6.26
C ALA A 112 0.71 0.15 -6.93
N MET A 113 -0.03 -0.18 -8.00
CA MET A 113 0.25 -1.37 -8.79
C MET A 113 1.64 -1.34 -9.42
N MET A 114 2.12 -0.17 -9.84
CA MET A 114 3.39 -0.03 -10.57
C MET A 114 4.55 -0.32 -9.63
N PHE A 115 4.52 0.31 -8.46
CA PHE A 115 5.48 0.01 -7.40
C PHE A 115 5.42 -1.45 -6.97
N ARG A 116 4.23 -2.04 -6.88
CA ARG A 116 4.11 -3.45 -6.52
C ARG A 116 4.76 -4.36 -7.56
N MET A 117 4.52 -4.14 -8.84
CA MET A 117 5.14 -4.93 -9.91
C MET A 117 6.65 -4.75 -9.94
N ALA A 118 7.15 -3.52 -9.78
CA ALA A 118 8.59 -3.23 -9.67
C ALA A 118 9.23 -3.98 -8.49
N ASN A 119 8.61 -3.91 -7.31
CA ASN A 119 9.08 -4.60 -6.10
C ASN A 119 9.06 -6.13 -6.23
N LEU A 120 8.16 -6.67 -7.06
CA LEU A 120 8.08 -8.10 -7.36
C LEU A 120 8.93 -8.53 -8.56
N GLN A 121 9.66 -7.60 -9.18
CA GLN A 121 10.48 -7.82 -10.38
C GLN A 121 9.66 -8.40 -11.55
N LEU A 122 8.47 -7.83 -11.77
CA LEU A 122 7.53 -8.20 -12.83
C LEU A 122 7.45 -7.15 -13.95
N LEU A 123 8.37 -6.19 -13.95
CA LEU A 123 8.56 -5.17 -15.00
C LEU A 123 9.85 -5.45 -15.75
#